data_AF-A0A656HL06-F1
#
_entry.id   AF-A0A656HL06-F1
#
_cell.length_a   1.000
_cell.length_b   1.000
_cell.length_c   1.000
_cell.angle_alpha   90.00
_cell.angle_beta   90.00
_cell.angle_gamma   90.00
#
_symmetry.space_group_name_H-M   'P 1'
#
loop_
_entity.id
_entity.type
_entity.pdbx_description
1 polymer ?
#
loop_
_entity_poly.entity_id
_entity_poly.type
_entity_poly.pdbx_seq_one_letter_code
_entity_poly.pdbx_strand_id
1 'polypeptide(L)'
;MKKLPIGISTLRDILEGGYAYVDKTAHVLKLTGSGKYYFLSRPRRFGKSLLINTLAEVFSGHEALFRGLHIHPHWDWSVKYPVIHISFGTGVLRNRAELDRRIRHILKENQEHLQLAGEDREDVSSCFAELIRQAKIQHGQGAVILIDEYDKPILDNITEPEIAAEMRNGLRNFYSVIKDSDEHTIRKEESLFGGAPLYHLGYPNKEVRYSLNEYLLEYYLTDQIQERHSVYQAFMKNDFAALQQRFTALFASIANGNYRKNPIAEYEGYYAAVMYAYLCSLGIDAIAEDASSRGRIDLTLRFKLPSGQKQVYIFEFKVIDGEEGALRQLQDKQYAAKALEGRHAPRPAPAAAPAPAAGDLRSA
;
A
#
# COMPACT_ATOMS: atom_id res chain seq x y z
N MET A 1 -4.80 -12.11 -31.23
CA MET A 1 -4.46 -11.88 -29.80
C MET A 1 -3.44 -10.75 -29.75
N LYS A 2 -3.60 -9.73 -28.88
CA LYS A 2 -2.61 -8.64 -28.78
C LYS A 2 -1.30 -9.15 -28.18
N LYS A 3 -0.15 -8.61 -28.61
CA LYS A 3 1.18 -8.97 -28.07
C LYS A 3 1.33 -8.46 -26.64
N LEU A 4 2.07 -9.18 -25.79
CA LEU A 4 2.40 -8.69 -24.44
C LEU A 4 3.55 -7.65 -24.51
N PRO A 5 3.48 -6.55 -23.75
CA PRO A 5 4.49 -5.49 -23.76
C PRO A 5 5.71 -5.85 -22.90
N ILE A 6 6.46 -6.89 -23.30
CA ILE A 6 7.62 -7.36 -22.54
C ILE A 6 8.78 -6.36 -22.71
N GLY A 7 9.22 -5.76 -21.60
CA GLY A 7 10.33 -4.81 -21.59
C GLY A 7 9.96 -3.38 -22.00
N ILE A 8 8.68 -3.12 -22.28
CA ILE A 8 8.20 -1.78 -22.63
C ILE A 8 7.64 -1.10 -21.39
N SER A 9 8.16 0.08 -21.05
CA SER A 9 7.79 0.86 -19.86
C SER A 9 7.07 2.18 -20.19
N THR A 10 6.80 2.43 -21.46
CA THR A 10 6.19 3.65 -22.00
C THR A 10 4.76 3.37 -22.45
N LEU A 11 3.81 4.17 -22.00
CA LEU A 11 2.40 4.01 -22.36
C LEU A 11 2.21 4.19 -23.87
N ARG A 12 2.87 5.19 -24.45
CA ARG A 12 2.83 5.50 -25.88
C ARG A 12 3.19 4.28 -26.73
N ASP A 13 4.35 3.67 -26.49
CA ASP A 13 4.82 2.53 -27.30
C ASP A 13 3.91 1.31 -27.15
N ILE A 14 3.32 1.11 -25.95
CA ILE A 14 2.34 0.04 -25.72
C ILE A 14 1.10 0.26 -26.59
N LEU A 15 0.56 1.49 -26.59
CA LEU A 15 -0.68 1.81 -27.30
C LEU A 15 -0.47 1.88 -28.82
N GLU A 16 0.51 2.65 -29.27
CA GLU A 16 0.84 2.81 -30.69
C GLU A 16 1.34 1.49 -31.31
N GLY A 17 2.06 0.68 -30.54
CA GLY A 17 2.51 -0.65 -30.96
C GLY A 17 1.44 -1.75 -30.91
N GLY A 18 0.20 -1.44 -30.50
CA GLY A 18 -0.91 -2.39 -30.47
C GLY A 18 -0.77 -3.51 -29.44
N TYR A 19 0.02 -3.29 -28.38
CA TYR A 19 0.23 -4.27 -27.31
C TYR A 19 -0.99 -4.38 -26.39
N ALA A 20 -1.04 -5.45 -25.61
CA ALA A 20 -2.02 -5.63 -24.56
C ALA A 20 -1.72 -4.66 -23.40
N TYR A 21 -2.66 -3.77 -23.11
CA TYR A 21 -2.60 -2.84 -21.98
C TYR A 21 -3.75 -3.14 -21.03
N VAL A 22 -3.45 -3.28 -19.74
CA VAL A 22 -4.46 -3.38 -18.69
C VAL A 22 -4.68 -1.98 -18.14
N ASP A 23 -5.87 -1.43 -18.41
CA ASP A 23 -6.22 -0.08 -18.01
C ASP A 23 -6.23 0.08 -16.48
N LYS A 24 -5.28 0.87 -15.96
CA LYS A 24 -5.18 1.25 -14.55
C LYS A 24 -5.47 2.73 -14.33
N THR A 25 -5.99 3.42 -15.34
CA THR A 25 -6.18 4.88 -15.29
C THR A 25 -7.26 5.31 -14.30
N ALA A 26 -8.18 4.41 -13.90
CA ALA A 26 -9.06 4.61 -12.75
C ALA A 26 -8.28 4.80 -11.42
N HIS A 27 -7.18 4.08 -11.23
CA HIS A 27 -6.31 4.28 -10.07
C HIS A 27 -5.53 5.59 -10.16
N VAL A 28 -5.10 5.98 -11.37
CA VAL A 28 -4.46 7.28 -11.60
C VAL A 28 -5.40 8.40 -11.18
N LEU A 29 -6.65 8.39 -11.63
CA LEU A 29 -7.66 9.37 -11.24
C LEU A 29 -7.90 9.43 -9.72
N LYS A 30 -7.90 8.27 -9.06
CA LYS A 30 -8.01 8.22 -7.60
C LYS A 30 -6.81 8.88 -6.92
N LEU A 31 -5.58 8.58 -7.40
CA LEU A 31 -4.35 9.16 -6.86
C LEU A 31 -4.31 10.68 -7.05
N THR A 32 -4.72 11.20 -8.20
CA THR A 32 -4.78 12.66 -8.37
C THR A 32 -5.80 13.31 -7.44
N GLY A 33 -6.80 12.57 -6.98
CA GLY A 33 -7.89 13.04 -6.13
C GLY A 33 -7.79 12.74 -4.64
N SER A 34 -6.74 12.10 -4.10
CA SER A 34 -6.72 11.63 -2.68
C SER A 34 -5.55 12.09 -1.80
N GLY A 35 -4.60 12.88 -2.29
CA GLY A 35 -3.39 13.16 -1.53
C GLY A 35 -2.31 13.89 -2.31
N LYS A 36 -1.37 14.49 -1.57
CA LYS A 36 -0.26 15.27 -2.13
C LYS A 36 1.00 14.44 -2.37
N TYR A 37 1.28 13.49 -1.48
CA TYR A 37 2.49 12.67 -1.49
C TYR A 37 2.14 11.20 -1.64
N TYR A 38 2.72 10.55 -2.66
CA TYR A 38 2.53 9.13 -2.90
C TYR A 38 3.85 8.39 -2.90
N PHE A 39 3.90 7.35 -2.07
CA PHE A 39 4.99 6.39 -2.07
C PHE A 39 4.51 5.08 -2.71
N LEU A 40 5.13 4.70 -3.83
CA LEU A 40 4.76 3.51 -4.59
C LEU A 40 5.73 2.35 -4.29
N SER A 41 5.53 1.66 -3.16
CA SER A 41 6.27 0.43 -2.85
C SER A 41 5.68 -0.76 -3.62
N ARG A 42 6.41 -1.25 -4.63
CA ARG A 42 6.10 -2.52 -5.31
C ARG A 42 7.39 -3.26 -5.67
N PRO A 43 7.38 -4.60 -5.82
CA PRO A 43 8.55 -5.34 -6.27
C PRO A 43 9.02 -4.94 -7.69
N ARG A 44 10.21 -5.40 -8.08
CA ARG A 44 10.79 -5.14 -9.41
C ARG A 44 9.93 -5.77 -10.51
N ARG A 45 9.78 -5.07 -11.65
CA ARG A 45 8.96 -5.48 -12.83
C ARG A 45 7.43 -5.47 -12.64
N PHE A 46 6.91 -4.93 -11.55
CA PHE A 46 5.45 -4.78 -11.33
C PHE A 46 4.83 -3.50 -11.95
N GLY A 47 5.42 -3.00 -13.04
CA GLY A 47 4.89 -1.84 -13.79
C GLY A 47 4.88 -0.51 -13.02
N LYS A 48 5.85 -0.29 -12.11
CA LYS A 48 6.04 1.03 -11.45
C LYS A 48 6.39 2.11 -12.48
N SER A 49 7.43 1.89 -13.27
CA SER A 49 7.87 2.81 -14.32
C SER A 49 6.77 3.09 -15.33
N LEU A 50 6.00 2.06 -15.75
CA LEU A 50 4.84 2.25 -16.63
C LEU A 50 3.76 3.13 -16.00
N LEU A 51 3.47 2.96 -14.70
CA LEU A 51 2.51 3.81 -13.99
C LEU A 51 3.02 5.25 -13.86
N ILE A 52 4.31 5.44 -13.56
CA ILE A 52 4.94 6.75 -13.48
C ILE A 52 4.90 7.45 -14.85
N ASN A 53 5.25 6.75 -15.93
CA ASN A 53 5.11 7.29 -17.27
C ASN A 53 3.65 7.60 -17.60
N THR A 54 2.69 6.72 -17.26
CA THR A 54 1.25 7.01 -17.43
C THR A 54 0.85 8.30 -16.71
N LEU A 55 1.30 8.51 -15.46
CA LEU A 55 1.06 9.76 -14.73
C LEU A 55 1.64 10.97 -15.46
N ALA A 56 2.89 10.87 -15.94
CA ALA A 56 3.52 11.93 -16.71
C ALA A 56 2.68 12.31 -17.94
N GLU A 57 2.26 11.33 -18.74
CA GLU A 57 1.43 11.55 -19.93
C GLU A 57 0.07 12.19 -19.61
N VAL A 58 -0.58 11.80 -18.50
CA VAL A 58 -1.83 12.41 -18.03
C VAL A 58 -1.62 13.87 -17.67
N PHE A 59 -0.64 14.17 -16.80
CA PHE A 59 -0.39 15.53 -16.31
C PHE A 59 0.13 16.48 -17.40
N SER A 60 0.87 15.97 -18.37
CA SER A 60 1.28 16.73 -19.56
C SER A 60 0.14 17.00 -20.56
N GLY A 61 -1.03 16.38 -20.37
CA GLY A 61 -2.23 16.59 -21.19
C GLY A 61 -2.16 15.92 -22.56
N HIS A 62 -1.50 14.77 -22.69
CA HIS A 62 -1.42 14.01 -23.94
C HIS A 62 -2.72 13.22 -24.21
N GLU A 63 -3.84 13.93 -24.35
CA GLU A 63 -5.21 13.37 -24.45
C GLU A 63 -5.33 12.21 -25.45
N ALA A 64 -4.67 12.30 -26.59
CA ALA A 64 -4.75 11.30 -27.66
C ALA A 64 -4.40 9.88 -27.18
N LEU A 65 -3.49 9.75 -26.20
CA LEU A 65 -3.08 8.47 -25.61
C LEU A 65 -4.17 7.84 -24.74
N PHE A 66 -5.13 8.64 -24.26
CA PHE A 66 -6.10 8.17 -23.28
C PHE A 66 -7.47 7.86 -23.88
N ARG A 67 -7.71 8.14 -25.16
CA ARG A 67 -8.98 7.83 -25.84
C ARG A 67 -9.35 6.36 -25.68
N GLY A 68 -10.52 6.10 -25.08
CA GLY A 68 -11.01 4.75 -24.80
C GLY A 68 -10.51 4.13 -23.48
N LEU A 69 -9.68 4.84 -22.71
CA LEU A 69 -9.31 4.48 -21.34
C LEU A 69 -10.24 5.17 -20.33
N HIS A 70 -10.35 4.61 -19.14
CA HIS A 70 -11.25 5.08 -18.09
C HIS A 70 -11.05 6.56 -17.73
N ILE A 71 -9.81 7.07 -17.70
CA ILE A 71 -9.54 8.46 -17.30
C ILE A 71 -10.01 9.51 -18.32
N HIS A 72 -10.19 9.16 -19.60
CA HIS A 72 -10.44 10.12 -20.66
C HIS A 72 -11.64 11.05 -20.44
N PRO A 73 -12.84 10.57 -20.11
CA PRO A 73 -13.98 11.45 -19.82
C PRO A 73 -13.93 12.09 -18.42
N HIS A 74 -12.98 11.71 -17.56
CA HIS A 74 -12.91 12.13 -16.16
C HIS A 74 -11.74 13.09 -15.87
N TRP A 75 -10.99 13.49 -16.90
CA TRP A 75 -9.85 14.39 -16.78
C TRP A 75 -10.07 15.66 -17.59
N ASP A 76 -9.68 16.80 -17.03
CA ASP A 76 -9.69 18.07 -17.75
C ASP A 76 -8.41 18.22 -18.58
N TRP A 77 -8.50 17.84 -19.86
CA TRP A 77 -7.39 17.91 -20.81
C TRP A 77 -6.98 19.33 -21.20
N SER A 78 -7.77 20.36 -20.83
CA SER A 78 -7.39 21.76 -21.04
C SER A 78 -6.30 22.21 -20.06
N VAL A 79 -6.19 21.54 -18.91
CA VAL A 79 -5.19 21.84 -17.88
C VAL A 79 -3.95 20.97 -18.09
N LYS A 80 -2.79 21.62 -18.17
CA LYS A 80 -1.48 20.96 -18.30
C LYS A 80 -0.59 21.39 -17.15
N TYR A 81 0.13 20.43 -16.58
CA TYR A 81 1.05 20.66 -15.48
C TYR A 81 2.50 20.47 -15.97
N PRO A 82 3.45 21.29 -15.51
CA PRO A 82 4.85 21.00 -15.75
C PRO A 82 5.26 19.74 -14.97
N VAL A 83 5.76 18.74 -15.69
CA VAL A 83 6.18 17.46 -15.11
C VAL A 83 7.70 17.42 -15.00
N ILE A 84 8.20 17.24 -13.79
CA ILE A 84 9.61 17.00 -13.48
C ILE A 84 9.77 15.50 -13.23
N HIS A 85 10.48 14.82 -14.12
CA HIS A 85 10.71 13.38 -14.03
C HIS A 85 12.17 13.09 -13.69
N ILE A 86 12.38 12.45 -12.53
CA ILE A 86 13.70 12.09 -12.00
C ILE A 86 13.80 10.56 -12.01
N SER A 87 14.79 10.01 -12.70
CA SER A 87 15.04 8.57 -12.72
C SER A 87 16.50 8.27 -12.42
N PHE A 88 16.75 7.42 -11.43
CA PHE A 88 18.09 6.93 -11.11
C PHE A 88 18.43 5.62 -11.83
N GLY A 89 17.62 5.17 -12.79
CA GLY A 89 17.68 3.80 -13.30
C GLY A 89 18.94 3.39 -14.06
N THR A 90 19.77 4.36 -14.43
CA THR A 90 20.88 4.15 -15.36
C THR A 90 22.23 4.34 -14.66
N GLY A 91 23.12 3.35 -14.83
CA GLY A 91 24.46 3.33 -14.26
C GLY A 91 24.49 2.94 -12.78
N VAL A 92 25.70 2.69 -12.26
CA VAL A 92 25.96 2.45 -10.84
C VAL A 92 26.77 3.62 -10.31
N LEU A 93 26.30 4.25 -9.24
CA LEU A 93 26.92 5.42 -8.62
C LEU A 93 27.79 4.96 -7.44
N ARG A 94 29.05 5.36 -7.40
CA ARG A 94 30.03 4.81 -6.44
C ARG A 94 30.46 5.76 -5.32
N ASN A 95 30.09 7.02 -5.39
CA ASN A 95 30.41 8.04 -4.37
C ASN A 95 29.47 9.25 -4.49
N ARG A 96 29.50 10.14 -3.48
CA ARG A 96 28.68 11.36 -3.49
C ARG A 96 28.88 12.25 -4.71
N ALA A 97 30.11 12.40 -5.20
CA ALA A 97 30.40 13.28 -6.33
C ALA A 97 29.75 12.78 -7.63
N GLU A 98 29.70 11.46 -7.84
CA GLU A 98 28.96 10.85 -8.95
C GLU A 98 27.45 11.05 -8.81
N LEU A 99 26.90 10.88 -7.60
CA LEU A 99 25.49 11.15 -7.34
C LEU A 99 25.12 12.61 -7.64
N ASP A 100 25.89 13.57 -7.15
CA ASP A 100 25.62 14.99 -7.36
C ASP A 100 25.71 15.37 -8.84
N ARG A 101 26.72 14.85 -9.57
CA ARG A 101 26.81 15.03 -11.03
C ARG A 101 25.61 14.42 -11.76
N ARG A 102 25.17 13.23 -11.35
CA ARG A 102 24.01 12.56 -11.95
C ARG A 102 22.74 13.35 -11.71
N ILE A 103 22.51 13.85 -10.51
CA ILE A 103 21.33 14.66 -10.20
C ILE A 103 21.36 15.95 -11.03
N ARG A 104 22.49 16.67 -11.10
CA ARG A 104 22.60 17.88 -11.93
C ARG A 104 22.24 17.63 -13.39
N HIS A 105 22.72 16.51 -13.94
CA HIS A 105 22.39 16.14 -15.31
C HIS A 105 20.89 15.91 -15.49
N ILE A 106 20.25 15.15 -14.59
CA ILE A 106 18.80 14.93 -14.60
C ILE A 106 18.03 16.26 -14.48
N LEU A 107 18.46 17.16 -13.59
CA LEU A 107 17.82 18.47 -13.43
C LEU A 107 17.94 19.32 -14.70
N LYS A 108 19.10 19.29 -15.35
CA LYS A 108 19.34 19.99 -16.62
C LYS A 108 18.47 19.44 -17.75
N GLU A 109 18.34 18.12 -17.89
CA GLU A 109 17.43 17.50 -18.86
C GLU A 109 15.98 17.96 -18.64
N ASN A 110 15.55 18.07 -17.38
CA ASN A 110 14.22 18.58 -17.04
C ASN A 110 14.08 20.08 -17.35
N GLN A 111 15.11 20.90 -17.11
CA GLN A 111 15.11 22.32 -17.49
C GLN A 111 14.95 22.48 -19.00
N GLU A 112 15.71 21.72 -19.80
CA GLU A 112 15.63 21.71 -21.26
C GLU A 112 14.25 21.26 -21.75
N HIS A 113 13.72 20.17 -21.20
CA HIS A 113 12.40 19.66 -21.55
C HIS A 113 11.26 20.64 -21.21
N LEU A 114 11.36 21.33 -20.07
CA LEU A 114 10.40 22.35 -19.65
C LEU A 114 10.65 23.74 -20.26
N GLN A 115 11.68 23.87 -21.10
CA GLN A 115 12.09 25.09 -21.79
C GLN A 115 12.40 26.25 -20.82
N LEU A 116 13.05 25.95 -19.70
CA LEU A 116 13.39 26.91 -18.66
C LEU A 116 14.79 27.50 -18.90
N ALA A 117 14.96 28.79 -18.61
CA ALA A 117 16.29 29.40 -18.55
C ALA A 117 17.03 28.90 -17.30
N GLY A 118 18.12 28.15 -17.49
CA GLY A 118 18.94 27.62 -16.41
C GLY A 118 20.03 28.60 -15.99
N GLU A 119 20.19 28.79 -14.68
CA GLU A 119 21.42 29.36 -14.11
C GLU A 119 22.14 28.25 -13.34
N ASP A 120 23.45 28.10 -13.59
CA ASP A 120 24.28 27.15 -12.85
C ASP A 120 24.40 27.62 -11.39
N ARG A 121 23.94 26.79 -10.45
CA ARG A 121 24.08 26.99 -9.00
C ARG A 121 25.13 26.05 -8.43
N GLU A 122 25.75 26.45 -7.33
CA GLU A 122 26.83 25.67 -6.71
C GLU A 122 26.36 24.36 -6.07
N ASP A 123 25.10 24.23 -5.66
CA ASP A 123 24.58 23.02 -5.00
C ASP A 123 23.33 22.44 -5.68
N VAL A 124 23.16 21.12 -5.54
CA VAL A 124 22.09 20.33 -6.16
C VAL A 124 20.70 20.71 -5.64
N SER A 125 20.59 21.01 -4.34
CA SER A 125 19.32 21.31 -3.69
C SER A 125 18.76 22.65 -4.19
N SER A 126 19.62 23.66 -4.33
CA SER A 126 19.28 24.96 -4.93
C SER A 126 18.88 24.83 -6.40
N CYS A 127 19.60 24.03 -7.19
CA CYS A 127 19.22 23.75 -8.58
C CYS A 127 17.81 23.15 -8.66
N PHE A 128 17.48 22.21 -7.77
CA PHE A 128 16.18 21.55 -7.79
C PHE A 128 15.05 22.48 -7.33
N ALA A 129 15.26 23.26 -6.28
CA ALA A 129 14.29 24.25 -5.80
C ALA A 129 13.97 25.27 -6.90
N GLU A 130 15.00 25.76 -7.58
CA GLU A 130 14.86 26.71 -8.68
C GLU A 130 14.11 26.10 -9.87
N LEU A 131 14.42 24.85 -10.24
CA LEU A 131 13.69 24.13 -11.28
C LEU A 131 12.18 24.08 -10.98
N ILE A 132 11.80 23.71 -9.75
CA ILE A 132 10.39 23.62 -9.33
C ILE A 132 9.73 25.01 -9.39
N ARG A 133 10.42 26.03 -8.89
CA ARG A 133 9.92 27.41 -8.86
C ARG A 133 9.70 27.96 -10.27
N GLN A 134 10.70 27.81 -11.15
CA GLN A 134 10.64 28.28 -12.54
C GLN A 134 9.60 27.52 -13.36
N ALA A 135 9.48 26.21 -13.15
CA ALA A 135 8.42 25.41 -13.75
C ALA A 135 7.03 26.00 -13.45
N LYS A 136 6.76 26.37 -12.19
CA LYS A 136 5.50 27.00 -11.82
C LYS A 136 5.32 28.38 -12.45
N ILE A 137 6.36 29.21 -12.45
CA ILE A 137 6.28 30.57 -13.00
C ILE A 137 5.99 30.54 -14.50
N GLN A 138 6.71 29.72 -15.25
CA GLN A 138 6.59 29.65 -16.71
C GLN A 138 5.28 29.01 -17.17
N HIS A 139 4.80 27.98 -16.47
CA HIS A 139 3.63 27.19 -16.91
C HIS A 139 2.34 27.57 -16.15
N GLY A 140 2.42 28.44 -15.15
CA GLY A 140 1.27 28.92 -14.36
C GLY A 140 0.60 27.87 -13.48
N GLN A 141 1.11 26.64 -13.45
CA GLN A 141 0.57 25.50 -12.72
C GLN A 141 1.64 24.91 -11.78
N GLY A 142 1.20 24.32 -10.67
CA GLY A 142 2.12 23.65 -9.74
C GLY A 142 2.83 22.47 -10.41
N ALA A 143 4.12 22.29 -10.13
CA ALA A 143 4.88 21.20 -10.73
C ALA A 143 4.49 19.82 -10.17
N VAL A 144 4.48 18.82 -11.04
CA VAL A 144 4.33 17.40 -10.70
C VAL A 144 5.71 16.78 -10.67
N ILE A 145 6.12 16.26 -9.51
CA ILE A 145 7.42 15.63 -9.33
C ILE A 145 7.22 14.12 -9.32
N LEU A 146 7.84 13.44 -10.29
CA LEU A 146 7.77 12.01 -10.47
C LEU A 146 9.18 11.42 -10.31
N ILE A 147 9.36 10.49 -9.37
CA ILE A 147 10.67 9.92 -9.05
C ILE A 147 10.61 8.40 -9.25
N ASP A 148 11.36 7.88 -10.21
CA ASP A 148 11.51 6.44 -10.45
C ASP A 148 12.89 5.94 -9.97
N GLU A 149 12.91 4.68 -9.52
CA GLU A 149 14.11 4.05 -8.93
C GLU A 149 14.75 4.90 -7.81
N TYR A 150 13.92 5.53 -6.96
CA TYR A 150 14.32 6.49 -5.92
C TYR A 150 15.37 5.97 -4.91
N ASP A 151 15.43 4.64 -4.71
CA ASP A 151 16.32 3.95 -3.77
C ASP A 151 17.50 3.25 -4.44
N LYS A 152 17.52 3.18 -5.78
CA LYS A 152 18.52 2.41 -6.52
C LYS A 152 19.97 2.80 -6.18
N PRO A 153 20.35 4.08 -6.05
CA PRO A 153 21.72 4.43 -5.65
C PRO A 153 22.15 3.83 -4.29
N ILE A 154 21.20 3.61 -3.38
CA ILE A 154 21.45 2.95 -2.08
C ILE A 154 21.52 1.44 -2.29
N LEU A 155 20.57 0.87 -3.04
CA LEU A 155 20.47 -0.57 -3.27
C LEU A 155 21.66 -1.13 -4.05
N ASP A 156 22.18 -0.40 -5.03
CA ASP A 156 23.35 -0.81 -5.81
C ASP A 156 24.63 -0.90 -4.97
N ASN A 157 24.67 -0.21 -3.81
CA ASN A 157 25.80 -0.18 -2.89
C ASN A 157 25.49 -0.86 -1.54
N ILE A 158 24.44 -1.69 -1.46
CA ILE A 158 23.97 -2.25 -0.17
C ILE A 158 25.02 -3.12 0.54
N THR A 159 25.98 -3.67 -0.20
CA THR A 159 27.11 -4.45 0.32
C THR A 159 28.25 -3.59 0.87
N GLU A 160 28.21 -2.28 0.65
CA GLU A 160 29.24 -1.32 1.06
C GLU A 160 28.59 -0.25 1.98
N PRO A 161 28.51 -0.51 3.30
CA PRO A 161 27.69 0.31 4.21
C PRO A 161 28.05 1.79 4.24
N GLU A 162 29.34 2.13 4.09
CA GLU A 162 29.80 3.52 4.07
C GLU A 162 29.31 4.27 2.84
N ILE A 163 29.43 3.66 1.64
CA ILE A 163 28.94 4.24 0.39
C ILE A 163 27.41 4.32 0.41
N ALA A 164 26.72 3.26 0.86
CA ALA A 164 25.26 3.28 0.99
C ALA A 164 24.78 4.40 1.94
N ALA A 165 25.49 4.63 3.04
CA ALA A 165 25.19 5.72 3.97
C ALA A 165 25.43 7.10 3.33
N GLU A 166 26.51 7.26 2.57
CA GLU A 166 26.82 8.48 1.83
C GLU A 166 25.74 8.77 0.77
N MET A 167 25.34 7.77 -0.02
CA MET A 167 24.24 7.85 -1.00
C MET A 167 22.93 8.24 -0.35
N ARG A 168 22.57 7.58 0.76
CA ARG A 168 21.36 7.88 1.52
C ARG A 168 21.35 9.32 2.03
N ASN A 169 22.46 9.82 2.54
CA ASN A 169 22.57 11.19 3.02
C ASN A 169 22.44 12.20 1.86
N GLY A 170 23.08 11.94 0.72
CA GLY A 170 22.94 12.75 -0.49
C GLY A 170 21.49 12.81 -0.99
N LEU A 171 20.85 11.65 -1.13
CA LEU A 171 19.44 11.56 -1.55
C LEU A 171 18.49 12.21 -0.55
N ARG A 172 18.74 12.08 0.76
CA ARG A 172 17.92 12.75 1.78
C ARG A 172 17.95 14.27 1.61
N ASN A 173 19.13 14.85 1.37
CA ASN A 173 19.29 16.29 1.15
C ASN A 173 18.65 16.75 -0.17
N PHE A 174 18.61 15.88 -1.16
CA PHE A 174 17.92 16.15 -2.42
C PHE A 174 16.39 16.12 -2.25
N TYR A 175 15.85 15.09 -1.60
CA TYR A 175 14.42 14.94 -1.41
C TYR A 175 13.81 15.93 -0.40
N SER A 176 14.60 16.48 0.53
CA SER A 176 14.10 17.50 1.47
C SER A 176 13.60 18.76 0.76
N VAL A 177 14.16 19.10 -0.40
CA VAL A 177 13.74 20.24 -1.23
C VAL A 177 12.26 20.18 -1.62
N ILE A 178 11.72 18.96 -1.79
CA ILE A 178 10.32 18.77 -2.18
C ILE A 178 9.39 19.33 -1.10
N LYS A 179 9.73 19.10 0.17
CA LYS A 179 8.96 19.59 1.32
C LYS A 179 9.01 21.12 1.44
N ASP A 180 10.16 21.72 1.17
CA ASP A 180 10.34 23.18 1.24
C ASP A 180 9.69 23.87 0.04
N SER A 181 9.57 23.18 -1.09
CA SER A 181 8.93 23.65 -2.33
C SER A 181 7.42 23.36 -2.38
N ASP A 182 6.81 23.04 -1.24
CA ASP A 182 5.41 22.66 -1.07
C ASP A 182 4.41 23.66 -1.69
N GLU A 183 4.79 24.93 -1.79
CA GLU A 183 3.98 25.98 -2.37
C GLU A 183 4.03 26.06 -3.89
N HIS A 184 5.07 25.48 -4.50
CA HIS A 184 5.29 25.48 -5.93
C HIS A 184 4.83 24.19 -6.60
N THR A 185 4.44 23.18 -5.83
CA THR A 185 3.87 21.92 -6.29
C THR A 185 2.34 21.93 -6.27
N ILE A 186 1.68 20.93 -6.88
CA ILE A 186 0.22 20.83 -6.85
C ILE A 186 -0.29 20.85 -5.41
N ARG A 187 -1.11 21.85 -5.07
CA ARG A 187 -1.81 21.93 -3.79
C ARG A 187 -3.15 21.20 -3.90
N LYS A 188 -3.39 20.27 -2.98
CA LYS A 188 -4.73 19.80 -2.68
C LYS A 188 -5.09 20.30 -1.29
N GLU A 189 -6.14 21.11 -1.20
CA GLU A 189 -6.67 21.57 0.08
C GLU A 189 -7.56 20.44 0.64
N GLU A 190 -6.97 19.56 1.45
CA GLU A 190 -7.74 18.67 2.31
C GLU A 190 -7.79 19.29 3.71
N SER A 191 -8.96 19.78 4.11
CA SER A 191 -9.25 20.07 5.51
C SER A 191 -9.28 18.74 6.26
N LEU A 192 -8.11 18.27 6.68
CA LEU A 192 -7.98 17.16 7.60
C LEU A 192 -8.09 17.72 9.01
N PHE A 193 -9.15 17.37 9.72
CA PHE A 193 -9.22 17.54 11.17
C PHE A 193 -7.97 16.87 11.78
N GLY A 194 -7.02 17.67 12.31
CA GLY A 194 -5.84 17.16 13.02
C GLY A 194 -4.51 17.11 12.26
N GLY A 195 -4.43 17.55 10.99
CA GLY A 195 -3.16 17.95 10.33
C GLY A 195 -2.06 16.90 10.12
N ALA A 196 -2.23 15.65 10.56
CA ALA A 196 -1.24 14.59 10.36
C ALA A 196 -1.54 13.79 9.07
N PRO A 197 -0.53 13.54 8.20
CA PRO A 197 -0.71 12.65 7.06
C PRO A 197 -0.96 11.22 7.55
N LEU A 198 -2.04 10.60 7.05
CA LEU A 198 -2.39 9.22 7.37
C LEU A 198 -1.79 8.29 6.31
N TYR A 199 -0.83 7.46 6.70
CA TYR A 199 -0.20 6.48 5.81
C TYR A 199 -0.86 5.11 5.98
N HIS A 200 -1.41 4.56 4.91
CA HIS A 200 -1.89 3.17 4.88
C HIS A 200 -0.84 2.27 4.23
N LEU A 201 -0.14 1.49 5.05
CA LEU A 201 0.71 0.40 4.55
C LEU A 201 -0.15 -0.82 4.26
N GLY A 202 0.04 -1.45 3.10
CA GLY A 202 -0.72 -2.63 2.71
C GLY A 202 0.03 -3.47 1.68
N TYR A 203 -0.53 -4.64 1.37
CA TYR A 203 0.02 -5.50 0.33
C TYR A 203 -0.32 -4.93 -1.06
N PRO A 204 0.64 -4.90 -2.01
CA PRO A 204 0.42 -4.29 -3.32
C PRO A 204 -0.58 -5.06 -4.19
N ASN A 205 -0.78 -6.35 -3.92
CA ASN A 205 -1.83 -7.19 -4.50
C ASN A 205 -1.96 -8.50 -3.68
N LYS A 206 -2.93 -9.34 -4.03
CA LYS A 206 -3.17 -10.62 -3.35
C LYS A 206 -2.03 -11.63 -3.52
N GLU A 207 -1.36 -11.62 -4.66
CA GLU A 207 -0.24 -12.52 -4.96
C GLU A 207 0.96 -12.21 -4.06
N VAL A 208 1.34 -10.93 -3.93
CA VAL A 208 2.40 -10.50 -3.01
C VAL A 208 2.02 -10.76 -1.56
N ARG A 209 0.74 -10.57 -1.19
CA ARG A 209 0.25 -10.97 0.14
C ARG A 209 0.46 -12.47 0.36
N TYR A 210 0.02 -13.30 -0.56
CA TYR A 210 0.15 -14.76 -0.48
C TYR A 210 1.63 -15.18 -0.42
N SER A 211 2.44 -14.79 -1.41
CA SER A 211 3.84 -15.19 -1.52
C SER A 211 4.71 -14.71 -0.36
N LEU A 212 4.44 -13.52 0.20
CA LEU A 212 5.17 -13.06 1.39
C LEU A 212 4.83 -13.91 2.62
N ASN A 213 3.54 -14.21 2.83
CA ASN A 213 3.14 -15.04 3.97
C ASN A 213 3.64 -16.48 3.81
N GLU A 214 3.66 -17.01 2.58
CA GLU A 214 4.27 -18.32 2.27
C GLU A 214 5.77 -18.35 2.56
N TYR A 215 6.53 -17.35 2.10
CA TYR A 215 7.96 -17.24 2.38
C TYR A 215 8.25 -17.16 3.88
N LEU A 216 7.45 -16.38 4.62
CA LEU A 216 7.56 -16.33 6.09
C LEU A 216 7.28 -17.70 6.71
N LEU A 217 6.27 -18.42 6.23
CA LEU A 217 5.94 -19.75 6.72
C LEU A 217 7.02 -20.79 6.44
N GLU A 218 7.66 -20.77 5.27
CA GLU A 218 8.80 -21.66 4.97
C GLU A 218 9.97 -21.45 5.96
N TYR A 219 10.13 -20.24 6.48
CA TYR A 219 11.11 -19.95 7.52
C TYR A 219 10.68 -20.47 8.91
N TYR A 220 9.36 -20.50 9.19
CA TYR A 220 8.82 -20.95 10.47
C TYR A 220 8.48 -22.45 10.52
N LEU A 221 8.24 -23.11 9.38
CA LEU A 221 7.70 -24.46 9.27
C LEU A 221 8.53 -25.33 8.33
N THR A 222 8.64 -26.61 8.68
CA THR A 222 9.33 -27.62 7.87
C THR A 222 8.29 -28.42 7.09
N ASP A 223 8.02 -27.95 5.86
CA ASP A 223 7.41 -28.68 4.74
C ASP A 223 6.01 -29.33 4.94
N GLN A 224 4.92 -28.67 4.48
CA GLN A 224 3.60 -29.29 4.23
C GLN A 224 2.72 -28.46 3.26
N ILE A 225 2.79 -28.69 1.94
CA ILE A 225 1.87 -28.07 0.95
C ILE A 225 0.49 -28.76 0.96
N GLN A 226 0.41 -30.07 1.26
CA GLN A 226 -0.82 -30.87 1.20
C GLN A 226 -1.84 -30.60 2.33
N GLU A 227 -1.41 -30.10 3.49
CA GLU A 227 -2.31 -29.87 4.63
C GLU A 227 -3.19 -28.62 4.48
N ARG A 228 -2.79 -27.64 3.67
CA ARG A 228 -3.45 -26.32 3.60
C ARG A 228 -4.87 -26.36 3.05
N HIS A 229 -5.07 -27.07 1.94
CA HIS A 229 -6.41 -27.23 1.36
C HIS A 229 -7.37 -27.89 2.36
N SER A 230 -6.86 -28.84 3.14
CA SER A 230 -7.67 -29.57 4.11
C SER A 230 -8.04 -28.75 5.35
N VAL A 231 -7.20 -27.81 5.79
CA VAL A 231 -7.58 -26.82 6.83
C VAL A 231 -8.64 -25.85 6.30
N TYR A 232 -8.46 -25.33 5.08
CA TYR A 232 -9.46 -24.46 4.45
C TYR A 232 -10.83 -25.16 4.37
N GLN A 233 -10.86 -26.42 3.94
CA GLN A 233 -12.09 -27.23 3.91
C GLN A 233 -12.70 -27.44 5.31
N ALA A 234 -11.88 -27.63 6.35
CA ALA A 234 -12.36 -27.76 7.71
C ALA A 234 -13.03 -26.46 8.21
N PHE A 235 -12.49 -25.29 7.88
CA PHE A 235 -13.17 -24.01 8.13
C PHE A 235 -14.49 -23.87 7.36
N MET A 236 -14.54 -24.29 6.09
CA MET A 236 -15.78 -24.21 5.30
C MET A 236 -16.88 -25.15 5.82
N LYS A 237 -16.52 -26.23 6.50
CA LYS A 237 -17.45 -27.22 7.08
C LYS A 237 -17.75 -27.00 8.56
N ASN A 238 -17.12 -26.01 9.19
CA ASN A 238 -17.10 -25.84 10.65
C ASN A 238 -16.65 -27.13 11.39
N ASP A 239 -15.69 -27.85 10.82
CA ASP A 239 -15.17 -29.09 11.38
C ASP A 239 -14.08 -28.78 12.42
N PHE A 240 -14.52 -28.49 13.64
CA PHE A 240 -13.63 -28.12 14.75
C PHE A 240 -12.68 -29.26 15.15
N ALA A 241 -13.10 -30.52 15.00
CA ALA A 241 -12.25 -31.67 15.31
C ALA A 241 -11.07 -31.75 14.32
N ALA A 242 -11.35 -31.59 13.03
CA ALA A 242 -10.30 -31.53 12.02
C ALA A 242 -9.40 -30.29 12.18
N LEU A 243 -9.97 -29.12 12.54
CA LEU A 243 -9.18 -27.92 12.81
C LEU A 243 -8.23 -28.13 13.99
N GLN A 244 -8.72 -28.70 15.11
CA GLN A 244 -7.90 -29.00 16.28
C GLN A 244 -6.75 -29.94 15.90
N GLN A 245 -7.04 -31.07 15.25
CA GLN A 245 -6.03 -32.04 14.86
C GLN A 245 -4.94 -31.40 13.98
N ARG A 246 -5.33 -30.55 13.03
CA ARG A 246 -4.42 -29.90 12.09
C ARG A 246 -3.59 -28.78 12.73
N PHE A 247 -4.17 -28.01 13.65
CA PHE A 247 -3.38 -27.01 14.39
C PHE A 247 -2.42 -27.69 15.37
N THR A 248 -2.81 -28.79 16.02
CA THR A 248 -1.90 -29.58 16.83
C THR A 248 -0.73 -30.11 15.98
N ALA A 249 -1.00 -30.63 14.78
CA ALA A 249 0.05 -31.06 13.85
C ALA A 249 0.95 -29.89 13.39
N LEU A 250 0.36 -28.75 13.05
CA LEU A 250 1.07 -27.52 12.68
C LEU A 250 2.06 -27.11 13.76
N PHE A 251 1.62 -27.00 15.01
CA PHE A 251 2.49 -26.61 16.12
C PHE A 251 3.52 -27.69 16.47
N ALA A 252 3.18 -28.97 16.36
CA ALA A 252 4.14 -30.07 16.55
C ALA A 252 5.24 -30.10 15.47
N SER A 253 4.96 -29.57 14.27
CA SER A 253 5.90 -29.49 13.14
C SER A 253 6.87 -28.31 13.21
N ILE A 254 6.67 -27.37 14.15
CA ILE A 254 7.60 -26.26 14.39
C ILE A 254 8.91 -26.85 14.88
N ALA A 255 9.96 -26.72 14.07
CA ALA A 255 11.21 -27.44 14.25
C ALA A 255 11.84 -27.23 15.65
N ASN A 256 12.25 -28.32 16.29
CA ASN A 256 13.11 -28.37 17.49
C ASN A 256 14.39 -27.49 17.41
N GLY A 257 14.77 -27.02 16.21
CA GLY A 257 15.89 -26.09 15.99
C GLY A 257 15.63 -24.65 16.43
N ASN A 258 14.39 -24.15 16.34
CA ASN A 258 14.01 -22.80 16.80
C ASN A 258 13.93 -22.72 18.33
N TYR A 259 13.67 -23.86 18.99
CA TYR A 259 13.61 -23.99 20.45
C TYR A 259 14.99 -23.90 21.13
N ARG A 260 16.09 -24.26 20.46
CA ARG A 260 17.40 -24.43 21.12
C ARG A 260 18.24 -23.16 21.27
N LYS A 261 17.83 -22.02 20.70
CA LYS A 261 18.62 -20.78 20.73
C LYS A 261 17.83 -19.48 20.96
N ASN A 262 16.52 -19.53 21.23
CA ASN A 262 15.72 -18.31 21.34
C ASN A 262 14.54 -18.47 22.34
N PRO A 263 14.40 -17.59 23.36
CA PRO A 263 13.25 -17.61 24.29
C PRO A 263 11.91 -17.22 23.64
N ILE A 264 11.88 -17.01 22.32
CA ILE A 264 10.68 -16.57 21.59
C ILE A 264 9.49 -17.54 21.72
N ALA A 265 9.77 -18.82 21.98
CA ALA A 265 8.75 -19.86 22.18
C ALA A 265 7.97 -19.73 23.50
N GLU A 266 8.38 -18.82 24.40
CA GLU A 266 7.69 -18.52 25.66
C GLU A 266 6.65 -17.39 25.50
N TYR A 267 6.59 -16.72 24.34
CA TYR A 267 5.72 -15.58 24.11
C TYR A 267 4.47 -15.95 23.30
N GLU A 268 3.28 -15.56 23.80
CA GLU A 268 1.99 -15.70 23.09
C GLU A 268 2.03 -15.13 21.67
N GLY A 269 2.71 -13.98 21.50
CA GLY A 269 2.87 -13.31 20.22
C GLY A 269 3.56 -14.15 19.14
N TYR A 270 4.44 -15.08 19.52
CA TYR A 270 5.08 -15.99 18.56
C TYR A 270 4.08 -16.97 17.95
N TYR A 271 3.29 -17.66 18.78
CA TYR A 271 2.27 -18.59 18.32
C TYR A 271 1.14 -17.87 17.56
N ALA A 272 0.76 -16.67 18.02
CA ALA A 272 -0.19 -15.81 17.32
C ALA A 272 0.32 -15.41 15.93
N ALA A 273 1.60 -15.06 15.80
CA ALA A 273 2.22 -14.71 14.52
C ALA A 273 2.31 -15.90 13.56
N VAL A 274 2.69 -17.09 14.05
CA VAL A 274 2.72 -18.32 13.25
C VAL A 274 1.32 -18.65 12.73
N MET A 275 0.31 -18.60 13.59
CA MET A 275 -1.08 -18.84 13.20
C MET A 275 -1.61 -17.79 12.25
N TYR A 276 -1.33 -16.50 12.49
CA TYR A 276 -1.71 -15.42 11.58
C TYR A 276 -1.10 -15.62 10.18
N ALA A 277 0.20 -15.93 10.11
CA ALA A 277 0.88 -16.19 8.84
C ALA A 277 0.25 -17.39 8.14
N TYR A 278 0.03 -18.50 8.85
CA TYR A 278 -0.57 -19.74 8.33
C TYR A 278 -1.96 -19.48 7.76
N LEU A 279 -2.83 -18.80 8.52
CA LEU A 279 -4.21 -18.51 8.11
C LEU A 279 -4.28 -17.49 6.97
N CYS A 280 -3.38 -16.51 6.93
CA CYS A 280 -3.24 -15.60 5.78
C CYS A 280 -2.82 -16.34 4.51
N SER A 281 -1.97 -17.37 4.62
CA SER A 281 -1.51 -18.22 3.53
C SER A 281 -2.64 -19.05 2.91
N LEU A 282 -3.66 -19.42 3.70
CA LEU A 282 -4.89 -20.03 3.18
C LEU A 282 -5.77 -19.07 2.35
N GLY A 283 -5.38 -17.80 2.22
CA GLY A 283 -6.14 -16.77 1.50
C GLY A 283 -7.38 -16.28 2.25
N ILE A 284 -7.51 -16.62 3.54
CA ILE A 284 -8.60 -16.17 4.41
C ILE A 284 -8.32 -14.74 4.87
N ASP A 285 -9.37 -13.90 4.97
CA ASP A 285 -9.25 -12.55 5.50
C ASP A 285 -9.06 -12.60 7.03
N ALA A 286 -7.82 -12.43 7.46
CA ALA A 286 -7.40 -12.43 8.86
C ALA A 286 -7.03 -11.02 9.34
N ILE A 287 -7.41 -10.70 10.58
CA ILE A 287 -7.05 -9.46 11.28
C ILE A 287 -6.37 -9.86 12.58
N ALA A 288 -5.08 -9.58 12.70
CA ALA A 288 -4.35 -9.70 13.96
C ALA A 288 -4.58 -8.46 14.84
N GLU A 289 -4.56 -8.62 16.16
CA GLU A 289 -4.73 -7.53 17.12
C GLU A 289 -5.99 -6.69 16.84
N ASP A 290 -7.11 -7.36 16.59
CA ASP A 290 -8.39 -6.75 16.23
C ASP A 290 -8.96 -5.97 17.44
N ALA A 291 -8.72 -4.65 17.42
CA ALA A 291 -9.08 -3.73 18.49
C ALA A 291 -10.60 -3.48 18.55
N SER A 292 -11.17 -3.56 19.75
CA SER A 292 -12.57 -3.21 19.99
C SER A 292 -12.75 -2.41 21.28
N SER A 293 -13.92 -1.78 21.43
CA SER A 293 -14.27 -0.94 22.59
C SER A 293 -14.24 -1.68 23.95
N ARG A 294 -14.17 -3.02 23.94
CA ARG A 294 -14.13 -3.88 25.14
C ARG A 294 -12.82 -4.67 25.29
N GLY A 295 -11.82 -4.39 24.46
CA GLY A 295 -10.53 -5.09 24.48
C GLY A 295 -10.02 -5.46 23.08
N ARG A 296 -8.79 -5.97 23.04
CA ARG A 296 -8.10 -6.42 21.82
C ARG A 296 -8.26 -7.93 21.67
N ILE A 297 -8.74 -8.36 20.51
CA ILE A 297 -8.81 -9.78 20.12
C ILE A 297 -7.50 -10.13 19.42
N ASP A 298 -6.90 -11.28 19.72
CA ASP A 298 -5.62 -11.63 19.14
C ASP A 298 -5.71 -11.89 17.63
N LEU A 299 -6.74 -12.64 17.18
CA LEU A 299 -6.93 -12.92 15.77
C LEU A 299 -8.40 -13.17 15.39
N THR A 300 -8.87 -12.42 14.38
CA THR A 300 -10.21 -12.58 13.78
C THR A 300 -10.08 -13.08 12.35
N LEU A 301 -10.79 -14.16 11.98
CA LEU A 301 -10.96 -14.58 10.59
C LEU A 301 -12.36 -14.25 10.09
N ARG A 302 -12.45 -13.75 8.86
CA ARG A 302 -13.71 -13.43 8.19
C ARG A 302 -13.76 -14.11 6.84
N PHE A 303 -14.83 -14.85 6.59
CA PHE A 303 -15.06 -15.46 5.27
C PHE A 303 -16.55 -15.66 5.00
N LYS A 304 -16.86 -16.05 3.76
CA LYS A 304 -18.21 -16.43 3.36
C LYS A 304 -18.23 -17.92 3.09
N LEU A 305 -19.20 -18.62 3.67
CA LEU A 305 -19.47 -20.01 3.34
C LEU A 305 -19.97 -20.11 1.89
N PRO A 306 -19.91 -21.31 1.26
CA PRO A 306 -20.48 -21.55 -0.07
C PRO A 306 -21.97 -21.16 -0.17
N SER A 307 -22.70 -21.20 0.95
CA SER A 307 -24.09 -20.73 1.07
C SER A 307 -24.26 -19.20 0.99
N GLY A 308 -23.18 -18.42 0.94
CA GLY A 308 -23.18 -16.96 0.98
C GLY A 308 -23.24 -16.37 2.39
N GLN A 309 -23.44 -17.19 3.41
CA GLN A 309 -23.48 -16.77 4.81
C GLN A 309 -22.10 -16.27 5.26
N LYS A 310 -22.06 -15.09 5.90
CA LYS A 310 -20.84 -14.57 6.54
C LYS A 310 -20.53 -15.40 7.78
N GLN A 311 -19.29 -15.86 7.89
CA GLN A 311 -18.77 -16.59 9.02
C GLN A 311 -17.58 -15.84 9.61
N VAL A 312 -17.52 -15.81 10.95
CA VAL A 312 -16.41 -15.23 11.71
C VAL A 312 -15.88 -16.28 12.66
N TYR A 313 -14.55 -16.40 12.72
CA TYR A 313 -13.83 -17.15 13.75
C TYR A 313 -13.01 -16.17 14.59
N ILE A 314 -13.00 -16.39 15.90
CA ILE A 314 -12.24 -15.59 16.85
C ILE A 314 -11.26 -16.52 17.55
N PHE A 315 -10.00 -16.13 17.57
CA PHE A 315 -8.92 -16.84 18.23
C PHE A 315 -8.35 -15.96 19.33
N GLU A 316 -8.11 -16.58 20.48
CA GLU A 316 -7.39 -16.03 21.62
C GLU A 316 -6.23 -16.99 21.90
N PHE A 317 -5.01 -16.47 22.02
CA PHE A 317 -3.82 -17.28 22.28
C PHE A 317 -3.43 -17.14 23.75
N LYS A 318 -3.13 -18.27 24.38
CA LYS A 318 -2.66 -18.34 25.76
C LYS A 318 -1.55 -19.37 25.85
N VAL A 319 -0.38 -18.96 26.35
CA VAL A 319 0.69 -19.89 26.71
C VAL A 319 0.49 -20.23 28.18
N ILE A 320 0.31 -21.51 28.48
CA ILE A 320 -0.01 -21.99 29.83
C ILE A 320 1.05 -23.00 30.29
N ASP A 321 1.44 -22.89 31.55
CA ASP A 321 2.21 -23.92 32.25
C ASP A 321 1.24 -24.97 32.82
N GLY A 322 0.83 -25.93 31.98
CA GLY A 322 -0.07 -27.04 32.36
C GLY A 322 -1.55 -26.84 31.98
N GLU A 323 -2.32 -27.94 31.91
CA GLU A 323 -3.62 -28.01 31.23
C GLU A 323 -4.84 -27.46 32.00
N GLU A 324 -4.79 -27.29 33.33
CA GLU A 324 -6.02 -27.24 34.15
C GLU A 324 -6.73 -25.86 34.29
N GLY A 325 -6.24 -24.77 33.68
CA GLY A 325 -6.81 -23.43 33.91
C GLY A 325 -7.61 -22.79 32.77
N ALA A 326 -7.39 -23.22 31.52
CA ALA A 326 -7.71 -22.39 30.35
C ALA A 326 -9.19 -22.41 29.91
N LEU A 327 -9.88 -23.55 30.03
CA LEU A 327 -11.25 -23.69 29.53
C LEU A 327 -12.29 -22.90 30.35
N ARG A 328 -12.10 -22.80 31.67
CA ARG A 328 -13.01 -22.07 32.57
C ARG A 328 -13.03 -20.57 32.28
N GLN A 329 -11.87 -19.99 31.99
CA GLN A 329 -11.74 -18.54 31.79
C GLN A 329 -12.31 -18.05 30.44
N LEU A 330 -12.33 -18.90 29.41
CA LEU A 330 -12.93 -18.60 28.10
C LEU A 330 -14.47 -18.61 28.14
N GLN A 331 -15.07 -19.47 28.98
CA GLN A 331 -16.53 -19.52 29.16
C GLN A 331 -17.06 -18.31 29.94
N ASP A 332 -16.30 -17.81 30.92
CA ASP A 332 -16.71 -16.68 31.76
C ASP A 332 -16.73 -15.32 31.04
N LYS A 333 -15.93 -15.14 29.97
CA LYS A 333 -15.79 -13.84 29.27
C LYS A 333 -16.84 -13.59 28.15
N GLN A 334 -17.78 -14.50 27.90
CA GLN A 334 -18.94 -14.33 27.00
C GLN A 334 -18.63 -13.80 25.57
N TYR A 335 -17.49 -14.13 24.97
CA TYR A 335 -17.13 -13.63 23.62
C TYR A 335 -18.10 -14.05 22.50
N ALA A 336 -18.81 -15.18 22.65
CA ALA A 336 -19.78 -15.68 21.67
C ALA A 336 -21.00 -14.74 21.46
N ALA A 337 -21.36 -13.93 22.45
CA ALA A 337 -22.46 -12.98 22.35
C ALA A 337 -22.23 -11.92 21.23
N LYS A 338 -20.96 -11.61 20.94
CA LYS A 338 -20.55 -10.59 19.95
C LYS A 338 -20.84 -11.02 18.50
N ALA A 339 -20.85 -12.31 18.19
CA ALA A 339 -21.14 -12.79 16.83
C ALA A 339 -22.63 -12.67 16.46
N LEU A 340 -23.52 -12.59 17.45
CA LEU A 340 -24.96 -12.50 17.26
C LEU A 340 -25.47 -11.05 17.16
N GLU A 341 -24.79 -10.07 17.76
CA GLU A 341 -25.17 -8.64 17.73
C GLU A 341 -24.85 -7.92 16.40
N GLY A 342 -24.10 -8.54 15.48
CA GLY A 342 -23.78 -7.99 14.16
C GLY A 342 -24.94 -7.94 13.15
N ARG A 343 -26.17 -8.30 13.56
CA ARG A 343 -27.38 -8.08 12.74
C ARG A 343 -27.83 -6.62 12.87
N HIS A 344 -27.36 -5.76 11.97
CA HIS A 344 -28.14 -4.56 11.63
C HIS A 344 -29.50 -5.02 11.11
N ALA A 345 -30.54 -4.95 11.94
CA ALA A 345 -31.90 -4.89 11.45
C ALA A 345 -32.03 -3.65 10.54
N PRO A 346 -32.72 -3.74 9.38
CA PRO A 346 -32.98 -2.56 8.58
C PRO A 346 -33.77 -1.56 9.42
N ARG A 347 -33.23 -0.34 9.51
CA ARG A 347 -33.85 0.80 10.20
C ARG A 347 -35.25 0.99 9.62
N PRO A 348 -36.34 1.02 10.42
CA PRO A 348 -37.66 1.32 9.88
C PRO A 348 -37.64 2.71 9.25
N ALA A 349 -38.30 2.84 8.10
CA ALA A 349 -38.44 4.11 7.40
C ALA A 349 -39.01 5.18 8.34
N PRO A 350 -38.54 6.44 8.26
CA PRO A 350 -39.06 7.50 9.10
C PRO A 350 -40.55 7.69 8.82
N ALA A 351 -41.37 7.63 9.88
CA ALA A 351 -42.79 7.91 9.80
C ALA A 351 -43.02 9.31 9.23
N ALA A 352 -43.94 9.43 8.29
CA ALA A 352 -44.36 10.70 7.72
C ALA A 352 -44.74 11.67 8.83
N ALA A 353 -44.16 12.88 8.79
CA ALA A 353 -44.46 13.93 9.75
C ALA A 353 -45.96 14.28 9.71
N PRO A 354 -46.62 14.47 10.87
CA PRO A 354 -47.99 14.95 10.90
C PRO A 354 -48.05 16.38 10.37
N ALA A 355 -49.07 16.68 9.57
CA ALA A 355 -49.34 18.00 9.03
C ALA A 355 -49.46 19.04 10.15
N PRO A 356 -48.94 20.27 9.98
CA PRO A 356 -49.05 21.31 10.99
C PRO A 356 -50.51 21.74 11.15
N ALA A 357 -50.99 21.69 12.39
CA ALA A 357 -52.26 22.27 12.79
C ALA A 357 -52.24 23.79 12.58
N ALA A 358 -53.29 24.30 11.95
CA ALA A 358 -53.56 25.73 11.87
C ALA A 358 -53.77 26.32 13.28
N GLY A 359 -53.14 27.45 13.57
CA GLY A 359 -53.30 28.18 14.83
C GLY A 359 -52.67 29.56 14.77
N ASP A 360 -53.54 30.57 14.84
CA ASP A 360 -53.35 31.99 14.55
C ASP A 360 -52.25 32.76 15.30
N LEU A 361 -51.74 33.75 14.57
CA LEU A 361 -51.20 35.05 14.98
C LEU A 361 -51.68 35.59 16.35
N ARG A 362 -50.76 36.17 17.14
CA ARG A 362 -50.80 37.59 17.59
C ARG A 362 -49.67 37.95 18.57
N SER A 363 -49.03 39.10 18.28
CA SER A 363 -48.34 40.06 19.18
C SER A 363 -47.16 39.54 20.03
N ALA A 364 -46.01 40.21 20.13
CA ALA A 364 -45.55 41.54 19.75
C ALA A 364 -44.02 41.52 19.56
#